data_AF-Q3C094-F1
#
_entry.id   AF-Q3C094-F1
#
_cell.length_a   1.000
_cell.length_b   1.000
_cell.length_c   1.000
_cell.angle_alpha   90.00
_cell.angle_beta   90.00
_cell.angle_gamma   90.00
#
_symmetry.space_group_name_H-M   'P 1'
#
loop_
_entity.id
_entity.type
_entity.pdbx_description
1 polymer ?
#
loop_
_entity_poly.entity_id
_entity_poly.type
_entity_poly.pdbx_seq_one_letter_code
_entity_poly.pdbx_strand_id
1 'polypeptide(L)'
;MAYIDYALDDANNWREGMDPTAPVVVVDVGGRTTDTATIIRGSTVDHAASGTINVGVTHVLDHLRSLIMARFGVAGVRPSRLETFLRSGKVQLRGEWHDISAEREQAVDLVLQQVRRELQRRVGDAADMQAVLLVGGGAALLASGLKTGYRHLVVPEDPEFANARGMLKTLRGNVAA
;
A
#
# COMPACT_ATOMS: atom_id res chain seq x y z
N MET A 1 -0.15 -4.64 -13.05
CA MET A 1 0.69 -5.86 -13.01
C MET A 1 0.43 -6.69 -11.76
N ALA A 2 0.37 -6.09 -10.57
CA ALA A 2 -0.03 -6.80 -9.34
C ALA A 2 -1.37 -7.58 -9.45
N TYR A 3 -2.35 -7.07 -10.19
CA TYR A 3 -3.58 -7.82 -10.48
C TYR A 3 -3.31 -9.18 -11.13
N ILE A 4 -2.37 -9.28 -12.07
CA ILE A 4 -2.02 -10.54 -12.74
C ILE A 4 -1.43 -11.54 -11.74
N ASP A 5 -0.57 -11.06 -10.84
CA ASP A 5 0.00 -11.91 -9.78
C ASP A 5 -1.06 -12.46 -8.81
N TYR A 6 -2.03 -11.61 -8.49
CA TYR A 6 -3.18 -11.96 -7.65
C TYR A 6 -4.15 -12.92 -8.37
N ALA A 7 -4.51 -12.62 -9.61
CA ALA A 7 -5.53 -13.35 -10.35
C ALA A 7 -5.07 -14.70 -10.88
N LEU A 8 -3.78 -14.83 -11.23
CA LEU A 8 -3.23 -16.00 -11.88
C LEU A 8 -2.23 -16.75 -10.98
N ASP A 9 -2.20 -18.07 -11.12
CA ASP A 9 -1.14 -18.93 -10.59
C ASP A 9 0.15 -18.82 -11.43
N ASP A 10 1.19 -19.58 -11.06
CA ASP A 10 2.48 -19.54 -11.75
C ASP A 10 2.48 -20.26 -13.11
N ALA A 11 1.43 -21.03 -13.40
CA ALA A 11 1.16 -21.64 -14.69
C ALA A 11 0.24 -20.77 -15.57
N ASN A 12 -0.06 -19.52 -15.16
CA ASN A 12 -0.96 -18.58 -15.82
C ASN A 12 -2.43 -19.04 -15.90
N ASN A 13 -2.87 -19.94 -15.02
CA ASN A 13 -4.30 -20.26 -14.86
C ASN A 13 -4.94 -19.32 -13.84
N TRP A 14 -6.23 -19.05 -13.99
CA TRP A 14 -7.01 -18.36 -12.98
C TRP A 14 -6.97 -19.11 -11.65
N ARG A 15 -6.69 -18.40 -10.55
CA ARG A 15 -6.77 -18.97 -9.21
C ARG A 15 -8.23 -19.30 -8.87
N GLU A 16 -8.40 -20.33 -8.05
CA GLU A 16 -9.72 -20.72 -7.54
C GLU A 16 -10.42 -19.53 -6.87
N GLY A 17 -11.73 -19.36 -7.15
CA GLY A 17 -12.53 -18.28 -6.59
C GLY A 17 -12.37 -16.92 -7.29
N MET A 18 -11.56 -16.82 -8.35
CA MET A 18 -11.52 -15.63 -9.20
C MET A 18 -12.74 -15.53 -10.11
N ASP A 19 -13.46 -14.41 -10.03
CA ASP A 19 -14.46 -14.01 -11.02
C ASP A 19 -13.83 -12.96 -11.95
N PRO A 20 -13.49 -13.30 -13.21
CA PRO A 20 -12.87 -12.36 -14.14
C PRO A 20 -13.81 -11.22 -14.56
N THR A 21 -15.10 -11.28 -14.23
CA THR A 21 -16.06 -10.21 -14.51
C THR A 21 -16.16 -9.21 -13.36
N ALA A 22 -15.85 -9.64 -12.14
CA ALA A 22 -15.91 -8.80 -10.95
C ALA A 22 -14.73 -7.80 -10.91
N PRO A 23 -14.97 -6.52 -10.57
CA PRO A 23 -13.89 -5.54 -10.46
C PRO A 23 -12.92 -5.85 -9.33
N VAL A 24 -11.65 -5.47 -9.52
CA VAL A 24 -10.62 -5.47 -8.48
C VAL A 24 -9.91 -4.13 -8.52
N VAL A 25 -9.82 -3.44 -7.38
CA VAL A 25 -8.98 -2.25 -7.26
C VAL A 25 -7.63 -2.62 -6.65
N VAL A 26 -6.55 -2.28 -7.35
CA VAL A 26 -5.19 -2.37 -6.85
C VAL A 26 -4.82 -1.04 -6.20
N VAL A 27 -4.28 -1.09 -4.99
CA VAL A 27 -3.77 0.05 -4.22
C VAL A 27 -2.28 -0.18 -3.99
N ASP A 28 -1.43 0.49 -4.76
CA ASP A 28 0.02 0.35 -4.71
C ASP A 28 0.63 1.50 -3.91
N VAL A 29 1.07 1.22 -2.68
CA VAL A 29 1.66 2.21 -1.78
C VAL A 29 3.17 2.16 -1.93
N GLY A 30 3.69 3.08 -2.72
CA GLY A 30 5.11 3.26 -2.96
C GLY A 30 5.79 4.17 -1.92
N GLY A 31 7.06 4.48 -2.20
CA GLY A 31 7.84 5.39 -1.38
C GLY A 31 7.24 6.80 -1.34
N ARG A 32 6.90 7.36 -2.51
CA ARG A 32 6.43 8.75 -2.64
C ARG A 32 4.97 8.88 -3.07
N THR A 33 4.46 7.93 -3.83
CA THR A 33 3.11 7.94 -4.41
C THR A 33 2.31 6.75 -3.95
N THR A 34 0.99 6.89 -4.05
CA THR A 34 0.05 5.78 -3.94
C THR A 34 -0.76 5.77 -5.23
N ASP A 35 -0.69 4.66 -5.94
CA ASP A 35 -1.35 4.44 -7.21
C ASP A 35 -2.58 3.56 -6.99
N THR A 36 -3.69 3.91 -7.62
CA THR A 36 -4.92 3.13 -7.62
C THR A 36 -5.28 2.72 -9.04
N ALA A 37 -5.46 1.43 -9.27
CA ALA A 37 -5.81 0.90 -10.59
C ALA A 37 -6.97 -0.08 -10.45
N THR A 38 -8.14 0.31 -10.94
CA THR A 38 -9.34 -0.53 -10.97
C THR A 38 -9.35 -1.33 -12.25
N ILE A 39 -9.33 -2.66 -12.12
CA ILE A 39 -9.41 -3.61 -13.22
C ILE A 39 -10.84 -4.14 -13.30
N ILE A 40 -11.44 -4.02 -14.48
CA ILE A 40 -12.77 -4.52 -14.81
C ILE A 40 -12.65 -5.55 -15.95
N ARG A 41 -13.57 -6.51 -15.99
CA ARG A 41 -13.61 -7.55 -17.04
C ARG A 41 -12.26 -8.26 -17.23
N GLY A 42 -11.53 -8.45 -16.14
CA GLY A 42 -10.34 -9.28 -16.06
C GLY A 42 -9.07 -8.71 -16.69
N SER A 43 -9.16 -7.60 -17.45
CA SER A 43 -8.01 -7.07 -18.19
C SER A 43 -8.07 -5.57 -18.49
N THR A 44 -9.24 -4.93 -18.31
CA THR A 44 -9.45 -3.53 -18.70
C THR A 44 -9.25 -2.62 -17.50
N VAL A 45 -8.46 -1.55 -17.66
CA VAL A 45 -8.32 -0.51 -16.64
C VAL A 45 -9.50 0.47 -16.74
N ASP A 46 -10.23 0.66 -15.65
CA ASP A 46 -11.19 1.76 -15.53
C ASP A 46 -10.45 3.04 -15.14
N HIS A 47 -10.19 3.91 -16.12
CA HIS A 47 -9.46 5.15 -15.90
C HIS A 47 -10.19 6.15 -14.99
N ALA A 48 -11.53 6.13 -14.92
CA ALA A 48 -12.27 7.02 -14.03
C ALA A 48 -12.11 6.61 -12.56
N ALA A 49 -12.08 5.30 -12.32
CA ALA A 49 -11.85 4.70 -11.01
C ALA A 49 -10.36 4.47 -10.68
N SER A 50 -9.43 5.05 -11.46
CA SER A 50 -7.97 4.86 -11.31
C SER A 50 -7.19 6.16 -11.29
N GLY A 51 -6.07 6.20 -10.57
CA GLY A 51 -5.08 7.27 -10.65
C GLY A 51 -4.17 7.35 -9.43
N THR A 52 -3.43 8.44 -9.34
CA THR A 52 -2.26 8.56 -8.45
C THR A 52 -2.41 9.74 -7.50
N ILE A 53 -1.98 9.55 -6.25
CA ILE A 53 -1.77 10.64 -5.29
C ILE A 53 -0.31 10.71 -4.85
N ASN A 54 0.18 11.92 -4.58
CA ASN A 54 1.53 12.17 -4.09
C ASN A 54 1.63 11.94 -2.57
N VAL A 55 1.28 10.73 -2.13
CA VAL A 55 1.33 10.30 -0.73
C VAL A 55 1.92 8.90 -0.69
N GLY A 56 2.83 8.63 0.24
CA GLY A 56 3.52 7.34 0.35
C GLY A 56 4.33 7.24 1.64
N VAL A 57 5.21 6.24 1.74
CA VAL A 57 6.02 5.97 2.94
C VAL A 57 6.88 7.16 3.36
N THR A 58 7.43 7.94 2.43
CA THR A 58 8.24 9.14 2.77
C THR A 58 7.45 10.16 3.58
N HIS A 59 6.15 10.29 3.30
CA HIS A 59 5.28 11.21 4.04
C HIS A 59 5.01 10.71 5.46
N VAL A 60 4.93 9.38 5.67
CA VAL A 60 4.89 8.80 7.02
C VAL A 60 6.17 9.17 7.78
N LEU A 61 7.34 9.05 7.15
CA LEU A 61 8.63 9.41 7.76
C LEU A 61 8.71 10.91 8.09
N ASP A 62 8.21 11.78 7.23
CA ASP A 62 8.18 13.23 7.44
C ASP A 62 7.27 13.62 8.61
N HIS A 63 6.08 13.00 8.70
CA HIS A 63 5.17 13.17 9.83
C HIS A 63 5.81 12.66 11.13
N LEU A 64 6.37 11.45 11.11
CA LEU A 64 7.03 10.86 12.27
C LEU A 64 8.17 11.73 12.77
N ARG A 65 9.02 12.23 11.86
CA ARG A 65 10.10 13.16 12.18
C ARG A 65 9.58 14.41 12.89
N SER A 66 8.52 15.01 12.35
CA SER A 66 7.91 16.22 12.91
C SER A 66 7.36 15.98 14.31
N LEU A 67 6.68 14.84 14.52
CA LEU A 67 6.12 14.45 15.81
C LEU A 67 7.20 14.19 16.86
N ILE A 68 8.28 13.50 16.51
CA ILE A 68 9.44 13.29 17.38
C ILE A 68 10.08 14.64 17.76
N MET A 69 10.30 15.52 16.79
CA MET A 69 10.90 16.83 17.04
C MET A 69 10.05 17.67 18.00
N ALA A 70 8.72 17.66 17.80
CA ALA A 70 7.78 18.37 18.66
C ALA A 70 7.78 17.81 20.09
N ARG A 71 7.72 16.48 20.27
CA ARG A 71 7.67 15.87 21.61
C ARG A 71 8.96 16.06 22.41
N PHE A 72 10.12 15.86 21.78
CA PHE A 72 11.41 15.84 22.49
C PHE A 72 12.16 17.18 22.42
N GLY A 73 11.63 18.19 21.73
CA GLY A 73 12.27 19.50 21.59
C GLY A 73 13.65 19.43 20.92
N VAL A 74 13.82 18.51 19.97
CA VAL A 74 15.10 18.33 19.25
C VAL A 74 15.08 19.08 17.92
N ALA A 75 16.20 19.72 17.57
CA ALA A 75 16.32 20.50 16.33
C ALA A 75 16.25 19.66 15.05
N GLY A 76 16.49 18.35 15.14
CA GLY A 76 16.38 17.47 14.00
C GLY A 76 16.67 16.00 14.29
N VAL A 77 16.10 15.14 13.45
CA VAL A 77 16.39 13.71 13.39
C VAL A 77 16.94 13.41 12.00
N ARG A 78 18.03 12.63 11.91
CA ARG A 78 18.66 12.29 10.63
C ARG A 78 17.71 11.43 9.79
N PRO A 79 17.43 11.76 8.52
CA PRO A 79 16.53 10.99 7.66
C PRO A 79 16.88 9.50 7.55
N SER A 80 18.17 9.18 7.46
CA SER A 80 18.66 7.80 7.36
C SER A 80 18.31 6.90 8.56
N ARG A 81 17.88 7.47 9.68
CA ARG A 81 17.45 6.70 10.86
C ARG A 81 15.94 6.52 10.96
N LEU A 82 15.15 7.30 10.23
CA LEU A 82 13.69 7.33 10.38
C LEU A 82 13.05 5.99 10.05
N GLU A 83 13.53 5.28 9.03
CA GLU A 83 13.00 3.94 8.70
C GLU A 83 13.23 2.94 9.84
N THR A 84 14.40 3.01 10.49
CA THR A 84 14.69 2.16 11.66
C THR A 84 13.74 2.48 12.80
N PHE A 85 13.49 3.77 13.05
CA PHE A 85 12.62 4.23 14.12
C PHE A 85 11.14 3.92 13.84
N LEU A 86 10.70 4.06 12.59
CA LEU A 86 9.36 3.68 12.15
C LEU A 86 9.13 2.17 12.35
N ARG A 87 10.13 1.35 12.01
CA ARG A 87 10.03 -0.12 12.15
C ARG A 87 10.06 -0.56 13.61
N SER A 88 10.92 0.04 14.44
CA SER A 88 11.11 -0.35 15.84
C SER A 88 10.07 0.24 16.78
N GLY A 89 9.39 1.34 16.40
CA GLY A 89 8.58 2.13 17.32
C GLY A 89 9.41 2.84 18.39
N LYS A 90 10.74 2.94 18.21
CA LYS A 90 11.66 3.55 19.18
C LYS A 90 12.62 4.51 18.51
N VAL A 91 12.84 5.67 19.14
CA VAL A 91 13.84 6.65 18.72
C VAL A 91 15.02 6.64 19.69
N GLN A 92 16.23 6.83 19.19
CA GLN A 92 17.40 7.07 20.04
C GLN A 92 17.80 8.55 19.98
N LEU A 93 17.72 9.24 21.12
CA LEU A 93 18.07 10.65 21.26
C LEU A 93 19.09 10.81 22.38
N ARG A 94 20.19 11.51 22.10
CA ARG A 94 21.26 11.79 23.08
C ARG A 94 21.78 10.54 23.82
N GLY A 95 21.77 9.38 23.14
CA GLY A 95 22.21 8.09 23.69
C GLY A 95 21.10 7.22 24.27
N GLU A 96 19.93 7.78 24.56
CA GLU A 96 18.83 7.07 25.21
C GLU A 96 17.73 6.64 24.23
N TRP A 97 17.11 5.49 24.49
CA TRP A 97 15.99 4.98 23.70
C TRP A 97 14.66 5.41 24.30
N HIS A 98 13.77 5.94 23.48
CA HIS A 98 12.42 6.34 23.86
C HIS A 98 11.38 5.65 22.99
N ASP A 99 10.27 5.24 23.60
CA ASP A 99 9.10 4.75 22.87
C ASP A 99 8.42 5.90 22.12
N ILE A 100 8.13 5.66 20.85
CA ILE A 100 7.45 6.57 19.94
C ILE A 100 6.27 5.86 19.24
N SER A 101 5.68 4.86 19.89
CA SER A 101 4.62 4.06 19.28
C SER A 101 3.40 4.93 18.96
N ALA A 102 3.06 5.89 19.83
CA ALA A 102 1.98 6.85 19.59
C ALA A 102 2.25 7.78 18.38
N GLU A 103 3.48 8.30 18.25
CA GLU A 103 3.85 9.16 17.11
C GLU A 103 3.90 8.37 15.80
N ARG A 104 4.32 7.10 15.87
CA ARG A 104 4.28 6.17 14.74
C ARG A 104 2.85 5.95 14.27
N GLU A 105 1.95 5.60 15.18
CA GLU A 105 0.53 5.38 14.87
C GLU A 105 -0.09 6.64 14.27
N GLN A 106 0.16 7.79 14.89
CA GLN A 106 -0.33 9.08 14.38
C GLN A 106 0.23 9.42 12.99
N ALA A 107 1.52 9.18 12.73
CA ALA A 107 2.13 9.43 11.43
C ALA A 107 1.54 8.53 10.33
N VAL A 108 1.34 7.24 10.64
CA VAL A 108 0.69 6.28 9.73
C VAL A 108 -0.76 6.69 9.46
N ASP A 109 -1.51 7.08 10.50
CA ASP A 109 -2.89 7.50 10.38
C ASP A 109 -3.05 8.74 9.47
N LEU A 110 -2.18 9.73 9.57
CA LEU A 110 -2.21 10.91 8.70
C LEU A 110 -2.14 10.56 7.21
N VAL A 111 -1.32 9.55 6.86
CA VAL A 111 -1.21 9.05 5.48
C VAL A 111 -2.40 8.15 5.13
N LEU A 112 -2.78 7.24 6.03
CA LEU A 112 -3.93 6.35 5.86
C LEU A 112 -5.20 7.13 5.52
N GLN A 113 -5.46 8.24 6.21
CA GLN A 113 -6.64 9.06 5.95
C GLN A 113 -6.63 9.69 4.54
N GLN A 114 -5.46 10.03 4.01
CA GLN A 114 -5.33 10.54 2.64
C GLN A 114 -5.61 9.43 1.62
N VAL A 115 -5.05 8.25 1.83
CA VAL A 115 -5.28 7.08 0.97
C VAL A 115 -6.75 6.64 1.01
N ARG A 116 -7.37 6.58 2.20
CA ARG A 116 -8.80 6.26 2.35
C ARG A 116 -9.70 7.26 1.63
N ARG A 117 -9.42 8.56 1.75
CA ARG A 117 -10.20 9.58 1.04
C ARG A 117 -10.13 9.40 -0.46
N GLU A 118 -8.94 9.08 -0.98
CA GLU A 118 -8.77 8.85 -2.41
C GLU A 118 -9.49 7.58 -2.88
N LEU A 119 -9.38 6.48 -2.12
CA LEU A 119 -10.12 5.25 -2.42
C LEU A 119 -11.63 5.51 -2.38
N GLN A 120 -12.14 6.15 -1.33
CA GLN A 120 -13.56 6.51 -1.22
C GLN A 120 -14.03 7.36 -2.41
N ARG A 121 -13.20 8.30 -2.86
CA ARG A 121 -13.51 9.17 -4.01
C ARG A 121 -13.59 8.39 -5.33
N ARG A 122 -12.76 7.36 -5.50
CA ARG A 122 -12.64 6.60 -6.76
C ARG A 122 -13.59 5.42 -6.85
N VAL A 123 -13.74 4.68 -5.76
CA VAL A 123 -14.41 3.37 -5.73
C VAL A 123 -15.45 3.25 -4.61
N GLY A 124 -15.71 4.32 -3.85
CA GLY A 124 -16.66 4.30 -2.75
C GLY A 124 -16.24 3.32 -1.64
N ASP A 125 -17.20 2.52 -1.18
CA ASP A 125 -16.97 1.42 -0.24
C ASP A 125 -16.49 0.12 -0.92
N ALA A 126 -16.33 0.15 -2.25
CA ALA A 126 -15.95 -0.99 -3.09
C ALA A 126 -16.86 -2.22 -2.91
N ALA A 127 -18.13 -2.04 -2.55
CA ALA A 127 -19.03 -3.15 -2.22
C ALA A 127 -19.31 -4.12 -3.37
N ASP A 128 -19.20 -3.68 -4.62
CA ASP A 128 -19.37 -4.48 -5.83
C ASP A 128 -18.06 -5.09 -6.36
N MET A 129 -16.94 -4.83 -5.68
CA MET A 129 -15.62 -5.33 -6.06
C MET A 129 -15.34 -6.66 -5.39
N GLN A 130 -14.64 -7.56 -6.08
CA GLN A 130 -14.21 -8.82 -5.50
C GLN A 130 -13.11 -8.59 -4.44
N ALA A 131 -12.19 -7.67 -4.72
CA ALA A 131 -11.03 -7.41 -3.87
C ALA A 131 -10.56 -5.95 -3.92
N VAL A 132 -10.10 -5.47 -2.77
CA VAL A 132 -9.17 -4.33 -2.68
C VAL A 132 -7.78 -4.92 -2.46
N LEU A 133 -6.94 -4.93 -3.48
CA LEU A 133 -5.61 -5.52 -3.45
C LEU A 133 -4.59 -4.47 -3.04
N LEU A 134 -4.07 -4.54 -1.81
CA LEU A 134 -3.05 -3.63 -1.31
C LEU A 134 -1.65 -4.20 -1.53
N VAL A 135 -0.83 -3.47 -2.27
CA VAL A 135 0.54 -3.85 -2.67
C VAL A 135 1.54 -2.71 -2.43
N GLY A 136 2.81 -2.96 -2.75
CA GLY A 136 3.89 -2.00 -2.58
C GLY A 136 4.55 -2.06 -1.21
N GLY A 137 5.72 -1.43 -1.08
CA GLY A 137 6.52 -1.47 0.15
C GLY A 137 5.86 -0.79 1.37
N GLY A 138 4.83 0.04 1.15
CA GLY A 138 4.03 0.66 2.21
C GLY A 138 2.82 -0.16 2.65
N ALA A 139 2.53 -1.30 2.02
CA ALA A 139 1.32 -2.09 2.28
C ALA A 139 1.16 -2.47 3.77
N ALA A 140 2.22 -2.97 4.41
CA ALA A 140 2.18 -3.41 5.80
C ALA A 140 1.84 -2.26 6.78
N LEU A 141 2.17 -1.01 6.45
CA LEU A 141 1.84 0.14 7.30
C LEU A 141 0.35 0.47 7.27
N LEU A 142 -0.31 0.30 6.12
CA LEU A 142 -1.70 0.73 5.92
C LEU A 142 -2.72 -0.42 6.00
N ALA A 143 -2.26 -1.67 6.02
CA ALA A 143 -3.11 -2.85 5.95
C ALA A 143 -4.19 -2.90 7.05
N SER A 144 -3.81 -2.73 8.32
CA SER A 144 -4.74 -2.76 9.45
C SER A 144 -5.80 -1.66 9.32
N GLY A 145 -5.38 -0.46 8.96
CA GLY A 145 -6.24 0.66 8.69
C GLY A 145 -7.22 0.39 7.55
N LEU A 146 -6.73 0.01 6.38
CA LEU A 146 -7.60 -0.21 5.22
C LEU A 146 -8.57 -1.38 5.44
N LYS A 147 -8.19 -2.43 6.20
CA LYS A 147 -9.04 -3.59 6.48
C LYS A 147 -10.32 -3.21 7.25
N THR A 148 -10.29 -2.17 8.07
CA THR A 148 -11.48 -1.66 8.78
C THR A 148 -12.52 -1.09 7.83
N GLY A 149 -12.10 -0.45 6.73
CA GLY A 149 -13.00 0.12 5.72
C GLY A 149 -13.37 -0.86 4.61
N TYR A 150 -12.46 -1.76 4.26
CA TYR A 150 -12.59 -2.71 3.16
C TYR A 150 -12.39 -4.13 3.69
N ARG A 151 -13.50 -4.79 4.08
CA ARG A 151 -13.44 -6.14 4.68
C ARG A 151 -12.81 -7.19 3.75
N HIS A 152 -12.99 -7.03 2.45
CA HIS A 152 -12.42 -7.85 1.38
C HIS A 152 -11.04 -7.35 0.91
N LEU A 153 -10.33 -6.54 1.73
CA LEU A 153 -8.93 -6.19 1.49
C LEU A 153 -8.05 -7.44 1.48
N VAL A 154 -7.24 -7.58 0.44
CA VAL A 154 -6.23 -8.62 0.27
C VAL A 154 -4.86 -7.96 0.27
N VAL A 155 -3.93 -8.49 1.06
CA VAL A 155 -2.50 -8.17 0.99
C VAL A 155 -1.79 -9.45 0.55
N PRO A 156 -1.19 -9.51 -0.64
CA PRO A 156 -0.48 -10.69 -1.09
C PRO A 156 0.81 -10.89 -0.28
N GLU A 157 1.39 -12.10 -0.37
CA GLU A 157 2.74 -12.37 0.13
C GLU A 157 3.76 -11.48 -0.59
N ASP A 158 4.73 -10.96 0.15
CA ASP A 158 5.72 -9.96 -0.27
C ASP A 158 5.12 -8.91 -1.23
N PRO A 159 4.23 -8.03 -0.72
CA PRO A 159 3.47 -7.09 -1.53
C PRO A 159 4.34 -6.13 -2.36
N GLU A 160 5.58 -5.87 -1.95
CA GLU A 160 6.56 -5.09 -2.70
C GLU A 160 6.96 -5.74 -4.04
N PHE A 161 6.84 -7.07 -4.18
CA PHE A 161 7.21 -7.79 -5.39
C PHE A 161 6.01 -8.15 -6.27
N ALA A 162 4.77 -7.86 -5.86
CA ALA A 162 3.56 -8.23 -6.60
C ALA A 162 3.57 -7.74 -8.06
N ASN A 163 4.02 -6.50 -8.30
CA ASN A 163 4.15 -5.97 -9.66
C ASN A 163 5.22 -6.71 -10.48
N ALA A 164 6.36 -7.04 -9.87
CA ALA A 164 7.46 -7.74 -10.53
C ALA A 164 7.08 -9.18 -10.88
N ARG A 165 6.42 -9.89 -9.96
CA ARG A 165 5.88 -11.25 -10.20
C ARG A 165 4.82 -11.26 -11.29
N GLY A 166 3.90 -10.28 -11.26
CA GLY A 166 2.90 -10.12 -12.32
C GLY A 166 3.53 -9.86 -13.68
N MET A 167 4.57 -9.03 -13.75
CA MET A 167 5.32 -8.78 -14.99
C MET A 167 6.02 -10.06 -15.49
N LEU A 168 6.63 -10.84 -14.60
CA LEU A 168 7.25 -12.13 -14.96
C LEU A 168 6.23 -13.12 -15.55
N LYS A 169 5.04 -13.23 -14.96
CA LYS A 169 3.93 -14.06 -15.46
C LYS A 169 3.50 -13.66 -16.87
N THR A 170 3.32 -12.35 -17.11
CA THR A 170 3.01 -11.80 -18.43
C THR A 170 4.08 -12.15 -19.47
N LEU A 171 5.36 -11.98 -19.13
CA LEU A 171 6.46 -12.31 -20.05
C LEU A 171 6.48 -13.80 -20.40
N ARG A 172 6.26 -14.69 -19.42
CA ARG A 172 6.20 -16.14 -19.66
C ARG A 172 5.00 -16.55 -20.51
N GLY A 173 3.84 -15.92 -20.31
CA GLY A 173 2.64 -16.17 -21.10
C GLY A 173 2.81 -15.78 -22.57
N ASN A 174 3.53 -14.69 -22.85
CA ASN A 174 3.79 -14.22 -24.22
C ASN A 174 4.85 -15.04 -24.97
N VAL A 175 5.70 -15.79 -24.27
CA VAL A 175 6.72 -16.68 -24.89
C VAL A 175 6.12 -18.03 -25.28
N ALA A 176 4.93 -18.36 -24.79
CA ALA A 176 4.20 -19.60 -25.09
C ALA A 176 3.15 -19.46 -26.22
N ALA A 177 3.04 -18.28 -26.83
CA ALA A 177 2.10 -17.96 -27.91
C ALA A 177 2.79 -17.86 -29.28
#